data_AF-A0A7W1LLF8-F1
#
_entry.id   AF-A0A7W1LLF8-F1
#
_cell.length_a   1.000
_cell.length_b   1.000
_cell.length_c   1.000
_cell.angle_alpha   90.00
_cell.angle_beta   90.00
_cell.angle_gamma   90.00
#
_symmetry.space_group_name_H-M   'P 1'
#
loop_
_entity.id
_entity.type
_entity.pdbx_description
1 polymer ?
#
loop_
_entity_poly.entity_id
_entity_poly.type
_entity_poly.pdbx_seq_one_letter_code
_entity_poly.pdbx_strand_id
1 'polypeptide(L)'
;MSGPGAERRRSADYAGRFEADGSAWSPWRVVVGFGAVSLAADMVYEGARAVYGPLLASLGATALIVGAVSGVGEAAALLLRLVFGPLADRTGRYWTITIVGYALTAICVPLLAITPFIGGAGLIVAAVLILSERIGKAIRSPAKSALLADAAGQVGMGRGLGVHKALDQIGAFAGPLLVAGMIGASAGIIWPGLAVLAIPGAVAMGLLVLTRRRMPDPDRLATAVGASPPAVGRTERAGASMAERVQRLWMGLPAPFLRLALGTSMCTAGLVTFGLIGFHLVQADLIATAGIPLLYAAAMGAGAIA
;
A
#
# COMPACT_ATOMS: atom_id res chain seq x y z
N MET A 1 -13.18 -23.16 24.94
CA MET A 1 -11.73 -23.43 24.93
C MET A 1 -11.48 -24.61 24.00
N SER A 2 -11.10 -24.37 22.74
CA SER A 2 -10.75 -25.45 21.81
C SER A 2 -9.31 -25.87 22.10
N GLY A 3 -9.11 -27.14 22.46
CA GLY A 3 -7.80 -27.66 22.83
C GLY A 3 -6.80 -27.72 21.66
N PRO A 4 -5.49 -27.83 21.96
CA PRO A 4 -4.40 -27.81 20.97
C PRO A 4 -4.47 -28.91 19.89
N GLY A 5 -5.30 -29.95 20.10
CA GLY A 5 -5.57 -30.99 19.10
C GLY A 5 -6.51 -30.56 17.97
N ALA A 6 -7.37 -29.56 18.18
CA ALA A 6 -8.32 -29.08 17.18
C ALA A 6 -7.68 -28.17 16.11
N GLU A 7 -6.62 -27.43 16.48
CA GLU A 7 -5.80 -26.69 15.53
C GLU A 7 -4.95 -27.63 14.67
N ARG A 8 -4.31 -28.65 15.28
CA ARG A 8 -3.50 -29.64 14.52
C ARG A 8 -4.33 -30.43 13.51
N ARG A 9 -5.56 -30.82 13.85
CA ARG A 9 -6.47 -31.51 12.90
C ARG A 9 -6.92 -30.59 11.77
N ARG A 10 -7.19 -29.31 12.05
CA ARG A 10 -7.49 -28.32 10.99
C ARG A 10 -6.29 -28.10 10.07
N SER A 11 -5.09 -27.89 10.61
CA SER A 11 -3.88 -27.71 9.80
C SER A 11 -3.58 -28.92 8.90
N ALA A 12 -3.87 -30.15 9.36
CA ALA A 12 -3.69 -31.36 8.57
C ALA A 12 -4.72 -31.49 7.43
N ASP A 13 -5.99 -31.18 7.69
CA ASP A 13 -7.06 -31.20 6.67
C ASP A 13 -6.86 -30.12 5.59
N TYR A 14 -6.25 -28.99 5.93
CA TYR A 14 -5.91 -27.94 4.95
C TYR A 14 -4.65 -28.29 4.14
N ALA A 15 -3.62 -28.86 4.75
CA ALA A 15 -2.40 -29.29 4.05
C ALA A 15 -2.69 -30.36 2.99
N GLY A 16 -3.53 -31.35 3.31
CA GLY A 16 -3.93 -32.40 2.35
C GLY A 16 -4.78 -31.89 1.17
N ARG A 17 -5.40 -30.71 1.27
CA ARG A 17 -6.18 -30.11 0.17
C ARG A 17 -5.34 -29.30 -0.82
N PHE A 18 -4.20 -28.76 -0.39
CA PHE A 18 -3.23 -28.13 -1.29
C PHE A 18 -2.48 -29.17 -2.14
N GLU A 19 -2.30 -30.38 -1.62
CA GLU A 19 -1.68 -31.50 -2.33
C GLU A 19 -2.61 -32.13 -3.38
N ALA A 20 -3.94 -32.07 -3.19
CA ALA A 20 -4.93 -32.65 -4.10
C ALA A 20 -5.21 -31.82 -5.36
N ASP A 21 -4.94 -30.51 -5.33
CA ASP A 21 -5.22 -29.58 -6.44
C ASP A 21 -3.88 -29.13 -7.03
N GLY A 22 -3.36 -29.87 -8.02
CA GLY A 22 -1.96 -29.93 -8.48
C GLY A 22 -1.28 -28.66 -9.02
N SER A 23 -1.53 -27.47 -8.47
CA SER A 23 -0.81 -26.23 -8.79
C SER A 23 -0.41 -25.35 -7.58
N ALA A 24 -0.79 -25.70 -6.35
CA ALA A 24 -0.85 -24.72 -5.29
C ALA A 24 0.50 -24.54 -4.55
N TRP A 25 0.99 -23.29 -4.51
CA TRP A 25 2.15 -22.93 -3.70
C TRP A 25 1.94 -23.30 -2.23
N SER A 26 3.01 -23.70 -1.54
CA SER A 26 2.96 -23.86 -0.09
C SER A 26 2.60 -22.53 0.59
N PRO A 27 1.96 -22.55 1.76
CA PRO A 27 1.60 -21.33 2.48
C PRO A 27 2.79 -20.38 2.71
N TRP A 28 3.99 -20.93 2.93
CA TRP A 28 5.23 -20.14 3.01
C TRP A 28 5.59 -19.44 1.70
N ARG A 29 5.45 -20.13 0.56
CA ARG A 29 5.67 -19.53 -0.76
C ARG A 29 4.69 -18.42 -1.06
N VAL A 30 3.45 -18.53 -0.59
CA VAL A 30 2.46 -17.45 -0.69
C VAL A 30 2.86 -16.24 0.13
N VAL A 31 3.25 -16.43 1.40
CA VAL A 31 3.71 -15.34 2.28
C VAL A 31 4.92 -14.63 1.66
N VAL A 32 5.91 -15.39 1.20
CA VAL A 32 7.11 -14.84 0.54
C VAL A 32 6.75 -14.19 -0.80
N GLY A 33 5.83 -14.76 -1.58
CA GLY A 33 5.35 -14.19 -2.84
C GLY A 33 4.70 -12.82 -2.64
N PHE A 34 3.75 -12.72 -1.71
CA PHE A 34 3.19 -11.42 -1.33
C PHE A 34 4.23 -10.47 -0.72
N GLY A 35 5.19 -11.00 0.04
CA GLY A 35 6.32 -10.23 0.56
C GLY A 35 7.17 -9.62 -0.56
N ALA A 36 7.51 -10.39 -1.59
CA ALA A 36 8.26 -9.92 -2.75
C ALA A 36 7.47 -8.90 -3.59
N VAL A 37 6.16 -9.10 -3.76
CA VAL A 37 5.27 -8.10 -4.37
C VAL A 37 5.26 -6.80 -3.56
N SER A 38 5.12 -6.90 -2.23
CA SER A 38 5.11 -5.72 -1.35
C SER A 38 6.43 -4.99 -1.37
N LEU A 39 7.55 -5.72 -1.29
CA LEU A 39 8.90 -5.17 -1.40
C LEU A 39 9.05 -4.34 -2.67
N ALA A 40 8.78 -4.93 -3.84
CA ALA A 40 8.95 -4.22 -5.11
C ALA A 40 8.00 -3.02 -5.23
N ALA A 41 6.76 -3.14 -4.76
CA ALA A 41 5.81 -2.03 -4.79
C ALA A 41 6.14 -0.92 -3.78
N ASP A 42 6.69 -1.26 -2.62
CA ASP A 42 7.09 -0.29 -1.60
C ASP A 42 8.40 0.41 -2.00
N MET A 43 9.27 -0.22 -2.80
CA MET A 43 10.36 0.50 -3.46
C MET A 43 9.84 1.64 -4.35
N VAL A 44 8.78 1.39 -5.12
CA VAL A 44 8.11 2.42 -5.94
C VAL A 44 7.47 3.49 -5.05
N TYR A 45 6.67 3.05 -4.08
CA TYR A 45 5.87 3.93 -3.24
C TYR A 45 6.74 4.88 -2.39
N GLU A 46 7.68 4.31 -1.62
CA GLU A 46 8.53 5.07 -0.71
C GLU A 46 9.62 5.81 -1.46
N GLY A 47 10.16 5.24 -2.56
CA GLY A 47 11.09 5.93 -3.44
C GLY A 47 10.51 7.23 -4.00
N ALA A 48 9.28 7.19 -4.50
CA ALA A 48 8.61 8.39 -5.02
C ALA A 48 8.28 9.39 -3.90
N ARG A 49 7.76 8.90 -2.77
CA ARG A 49 7.39 9.73 -1.61
C ARG A 49 8.56 10.53 -1.07
N ALA A 50 9.76 9.98 -1.13
CA ALA A 50 10.98 10.65 -0.72
C ALA A 50 11.32 11.91 -1.55
N VAL A 51 10.75 12.07 -2.75
CA VAL A 51 11.04 13.21 -3.65
C VAL A 51 9.81 14.05 -4.01
N TYR A 52 8.62 13.76 -3.50
CA TYR A 52 7.41 14.54 -3.82
C TYR A 52 7.55 16.04 -3.49
N GLY A 53 8.14 16.38 -2.35
CA GLY A 53 8.40 17.77 -1.96
C GLY A 53 9.29 18.50 -2.96
N PRO A 54 10.55 18.03 -3.16
CA PRO A 54 11.46 18.58 -4.15
C PRO A 54 10.90 18.63 -5.59
N LEU A 55 10.16 17.60 -6.01
CA LEU A 55 9.51 17.58 -7.32
C LEU A 55 8.46 18.68 -7.46
N LEU A 56 7.57 18.81 -6.48
CA LEU A 56 6.54 19.86 -6.52
C LEU A 56 7.18 21.25 -6.44
N ALA A 57 8.27 21.40 -5.66
CA ALA A 57 9.05 22.65 -5.60
C ALA A 57 9.58 23.05 -6.98
N SER A 58 10.19 22.11 -7.72
CA SER A 58 10.75 22.37 -9.05
C SER A 58 9.68 22.68 -10.10
N LEU A 59 8.43 22.28 -9.85
CA LEU A 59 7.25 22.62 -10.66
C LEU A 59 6.58 23.94 -10.23
N GLY A 60 7.17 24.68 -9.29
CA GLY A 60 6.65 25.99 -8.83
C GLY A 60 5.58 25.91 -7.74
N ALA A 61 5.44 24.77 -7.06
CA ALA A 61 4.52 24.67 -5.93
C ALA A 61 4.96 25.55 -4.76
N THR A 62 3.99 26.13 -4.06
CA THR A 62 4.23 26.74 -2.75
C THR A 62 4.22 25.69 -1.64
N ALA A 63 4.78 26.01 -0.48
CA ALA A 63 4.72 25.17 0.72
C ALA A 63 3.27 24.75 1.06
N LEU A 64 2.30 25.66 0.87
CA LEU A 64 0.88 25.38 1.06
C LEU A 64 0.37 24.28 0.12
N ILE A 65 0.74 24.34 -1.17
CA ILE A 65 0.35 23.31 -2.16
C ILE A 65 1.00 21.97 -1.81
N VAL A 66 2.28 21.94 -1.46
CA VAL A 66 2.97 20.70 -1.06
C VAL A 66 2.34 20.08 0.18
N GLY A 67 2.03 20.91 1.18
CA GLY A 67 1.34 20.50 2.40
C GLY A 67 -0.07 19.98 2.10
N ALA A 68 -0.83 20.65 1.24
CA ALA A 68 -2.17 20.23 0.85
C ALA A 68 -2.16 18.90 0.09
N VAL A 69 -1.31 18.75 -0.93
CA VAL A 69 -1.20 17.51 -1.72
C VAL A 69 -0.76 16.34 -0.83
N SER A 70 0.23 16.55 0.02
CA SER A 70 0.72 15.52 0.95
C SER A 70 -0.35 15.15 1.98
N GLY A 71 -0.97 16.15 2.61
CA GLY A 71 -1.98 15.95 3.66
C GLY A 71 -3.27 15.30 3.13
N VAL A 72 -3.80 15.78 2.01
CA VAL A 72 -4.95 15.16 1.33
C VAL A 72 -4.61 13.75 0.89
N GLY A 73 -3.39 13.52 0.40
CA GLY A 73 -2.90 12.20 0.04
C GLY A 73 -2.91 11.21 1.21
N GLU A 74 -2.39 11.61 2.38
CA GLU A 74 -2.44 10.78 3.59
C GLU A 74 -3.87 10.55 4.09
N ALA A 75 -4.69 11.60 4.10
CA ALA A 75 -6.09 11.49 4.48
C ALA A 75 -6.84 10.51 3.55
N ALA A 76 -6.67 10.63 2.24
CA ALA A 76 -7.25 9.71 1.27
C ALA A 76 -6.74 8.28 1.48
N ALA A 77 -5.43 8.11 1.70
CA ALA A 77 -4.80 6.80 1.93
C ALA A 77 -5.34 6.07 3.17
N LEU A 78 -5.80 6.81 4.19
CA LEU A 78 -6.35 6.26 5.43
C LEU A 78 -7.88 6.12 5.37
N LEU A 79 -8.59 7.20 5.03
CA LEU A 79 -10.05 7.25 5.06
C LEU A 79 -10.68 6.33 4.01
N LEU A 80 -10.10 6.25 2.82
CA LEU A 80 -10.65 5.39 1.77
C LEU A 80 -10.48 3.90 2.09
N ARG A 81 -9.58 3.50 3.00
CA ARG A 81 -9.49 2.10 3.45
C ARG A 81 -10.77 1.65 4.15
N LEU A 82 -11.44 2.55 4.89
CA LEU A 82 -12.74 2.27 5.53
C LEU A 82 -13.84 2.02 4.48
N VAL A 83 -13.67 2.56 3.27
CA VAL A 83 -14.60 2.36 2.15
C VAL A 83 -14.26 1.08 1.38
N PHE A 84 -12.98 0.91 1.02
CA PHE A 84 -12.53 -0.19 0.17
C PHE A 84 -12.47 -1.54 0.89
N GLY A 85 -12.33 -1.58 2.22
CA GLY A 85 -12.41 -2.83 2.99
C GLY A 85 -13.75 -3.54 2.82
N PRO A 86 -14.86 -2.94 3.28
CA PRO A 86 -16.20 -3.51 3.10
C PRO A 86 -16.56 -3.74 1.63
N LEU A 87 -16.08 -2.89 0.71
CA LEU A 87 -16.31 -3.08 -0.73
C LEU A 87 -15.62 -4.36 -1.25
N ALA A 88 -14.39 -4.63 -0.81
CA ALA A 88 -13.68 -5.86 -1.16
C ALA A 88 -14.41 -7.10 -0.63
N ASP A 89 -14.78 -7.08 0.65
CA ASP A 89 -15.49 -8.20 1.28
C ASP A 89 -16.82 -8.51 0.62
N ARG A 90 -17.52 -7.48 0.16
CA ARG A 90 -18.84 -7.64 -0.45
C ARG A 90 -18.80 -8.08 -1.90
N THR A 91 -17.76 -7.67 -2.64
CA THR A 91 -17.61 -8.04 -4.05
C THR A 91 -16.96 -9.41 -4.22
N GLY A 92 -16.20 -9.90 -3.23
CA GLY A 92 -15.37 -11.11 -3.34
C GLY A 92 -14.18 -10.96 -4.30
N ARG A 93 -14.09 -9.84 -5.03
CA ARG A 93 -13.11 -9.60 -6.09
C ARG A 93 -11.77 -9.10 -5.54
N TYR A 94 -11.25 -9.76 -4.51
CA TYR A 94 -10.01 -9.40 -3.83
C TYR A 94 -8.85 -9.21 -4.81
N TRP A 95 -8.62 -10.16 -5.71
CA TRP A 95 -7.54 -10.08 -6.71
C TRP A 95 -7.67 -8.88 -7.65
N THR A 96 -8.87 -8.60 -8.17
CA THR A 96 -9.08 -7.46 -9.08
C THR A 96 -8.82 -6.15 -8.36
N ILE A 97 -9.32 -6.01 -7.13
CA ILE A 97 -9.12 -4.81 -6.30
C ILE A 97 -7.63 -4.63 -5.99
N THR A 98 -6.93 -5.69 -5.59
CA THR A 98 -5.49 -5.67 -5.35
C THR A 98 -4.71 -5.28 -6.61
N ILE A 99 -5.01 -5.88 -7.77
CA ILE A 99 -4.35 -5.57 -9.05
C ILE A 99 -4.56 -4.11 -9.44
N VAL A 100 -5.79 -3.59 -9.35
CA VAL A 100 -6.09 -2.19 -9.69
C VAL A 100 -5.30 -1.23 -8.81
N GLY A 101 -5.27 -1.46 -7.50
CA GLY A 101 -4.54 -0.59 -6.58
C GLY A 101 -3.01 -0.69 -6.72
N TYR A 102 -2.46 -1.83 -7.12
CA TYR A 102 -1.03 -1.94 -7.47
C TYR A 102 -0.71 -1.28 -8.81
N ALA A 103 -1.57 -1.46 -9.82
CA ALA A 103 -1.41 -0.85 -11.14
C ALA A 103 -1.40 0.67 -11.05
N LEU A 104 -2.28 1.26 -10.23
CA LEU A 104 -2.29 2.71 -9.99
C LEU A 104 -0.92 3.22 -9.52
N THR A 105 -0.31 2.60 -8.51
CA THR A 105 1.05 3.02 -8.08
C THR A 105 2.10 2.75 -9.15
N ALA A 106 2.07 1.57 -9.79
CA ALA A 106 3.05 1.18 -10.81
C ALA A 106 3.01 2.06 -12.06
N ILE A 107 1.87 2.70 -12.35
CA ILE A 107 1.68 3.60 -13.49
C ILE A 107 1.88 5.07 -13.06
N CYS A 108 1.21 5.52 -12.00
CA CYS A 108 1.21 6.93 -11.62
C CYS A 108 2.61 7.42 -11.21
N VAL A 109 3.39 6.58 -10.50
CA VAL A 109 4.71 7.00 -10.02
C VAL A 109 5.68 7.23 -11.17
N PRO A 110 5.93 6.30 -12.11
CA PRO A 110 6.84 6.56 -13.22
C PRO A 110 6.37 7.70 -14.13
N LEU A 111 5.06 7.89 -14.30
CA LEU A 111 4.52 9.01 -15.06
C LEU A 111 4.86 10.38 -14.45
N LEU A 112 5.17 10.46 -13.16
CA LEU A 112 5.67 11.70 -12.55
C LEU A 112 6.97 12.19 -13.21
N ALA A 113 7.78 11.29 -13.78
CA ALA A 113 9.00 11.66 -14.50
C ALA A 113 8.72 12.57 -15.71
N ILE A 114 7.50 12.55 -16.27
CA ILE A 114 7.12 13.37 -17.43
C ILE A 114 6.73 14.79 -17.01
N THR A 115 6.34 15.00 -15.74
CA THR A 115 5.79 16.27 -15.25
C THR A 115 6.68 17.50 -15.47
N PRO A 116 8.03 17.43 -15.42
CA PRO A 116 8.88 18.58 -15.72
C PRO A 116 8.86 19.01 -17.19
N PHE A 117 8.44 18.13 -18.11
CA PHE A 117 8.51 18.36 -19.56
C PHE A 117 7.21 18.92 -20.16
N ILE A 118 6.13 18.97 -19.37
CA ILE A 118 4.79 19.39 -19.84
C ILE A 118 4.44 20.84 -19.47
N GLY A 119 5.46 21.63 -19.11
CA GLY A 119 5.33 23.06 -18.82
C GLY A 119 4.39 23.37 -17.65
N GLY A 120 3.55 24.41 -17.79
CA GLY A 120 2.67 24.88 -16.72
C GLY A 120 1.63 23.87 -16.21
N ALA A 121 1.33 22.82 -16.99
CA ALA A 121 0.46 21.73 -16.55
C ALA A 121 1.14 20.76 -15.57
N GLY A 122 2.49 20.78 -15.49
CA GLY A 122 3.31 19.84 -14.73
C GLY A 122 2.88 19.71 -13.27
N LEU A 123 2.63 20.84 -12.60
CA LEU A 123 2.23 20.87 -11.19
C LEU A 123 0.89 20.17 -10.94
N ILE A 124 -0.12 20.48 -11.76
CA ILE A 124 -1.46 19.90 -11.62
C ILE A 124 -1.40 18.40 -11.90
N VAL A 125 -0.71 17.99 -12.96
CA VAL A 125 -0.54 16.58 -13.30
C VAL A 125 0.20 15.84 -12.19
N ALA A 126 1.28 16.41 -11.64
CA ALA A 126 2.00 15.83 -10.51
C ALA A 126 1.10 15.63 -9.29
N ALA A 127 0.32 16.65 -8.92
CA ALA A 127 -0.63 16.55 -7.81
C ALA A 127 -1.67 15.44 -8.03
N VAL A 128 -2.26 15.37 -9.22
CA VAL A 128 -3.25 14.33 -9.57
C VAL A 128 -2.63 12.93 -9.53
N LEU A 129 -1.42 12.75 -10.06
CA LEU A 129 -0.71 11.47 -10.05
C LEU A 129 -0.36 11.04 -8.62
N ILE A 130 0.14 11.96 -7.78
CA ILE A 130 0.42 11.70 -6.36
C ILE A 130 -0.86 11.28 -5.63
N LEU A 131 -1.98 11.99 -5.81
CA LEU A 131 -3.23 11.63 -5.16
C LEU A 131 -3.80 10.30 -5.68
N SER A 132 -3.69 10.04 -6.98
CA SER A 132 -4.15 8.78 -7.60
C SER A 132 -3.37 7.58 -7.08
N GLU A 133 -2.06 7.73 -6.91
CA GLU A 133 -1.18 6.76 -6.28
C GLU A 133 -1.66 6.43 -4.85
N ARG A 134 -1.94 7.47 -4.04
CA ARG A 134 -2.45 7.31 -2.66
C ARG A 134 -3.79 6.58 -2.59
N ILE A 135 -4.70 6.90 -3.52
CA ILE A 135 -5.96 6.18 -3.69
C ILE A 135 -5.69 4.71 -4.03
N GLY A 136 -4.75 4.43 -4.93
CA GLY A 136 -4.31 3.07 -5.27
C GLY A 136 -3.87 2.25 -4.04
N LYS A 137 -3.08 2.85 -3.14
CA LYS A 137 -2.70 2.21 -1.86
C LYS A 137 -3.90 1.92 -0.97
N ALA A 138 -4.86 2.84 -0.87
CA ALA A 138 -6.08 2.63 -0.10
C ALA A 138 -6.96 1.50 -0.66
N ILE A 139 -7.03 1.37 -1.99
CA ILE A 139 -7.76 0.31 -2.69
C ILE A 139 -7.12 -1.06 -2.41
N ARG A 140 -5.81 -1.20 -2.63
CA ARG A 140 -5.16 -2.53 -2.52
C ARG A 140 -4.98 -3.01 -1.09
N SER A 141 -4.82 -2.10 -0.12
CA SER A 141 -4.35 -2.47 1.22
C SER A 141 -5.30 -3.43 1.95
N PRO A 142 -6.62 -3.18 2.02
CA PRO A 142 -7.54 -4.11 2.69
C PRO A 142 -7.60 -5.47 1.99
N ALA A 143 -7.68 -5.47 0.66
CA ALA A 143 -7.78 -6.70 -0.13
C ALA A 143 -6.50 -7.54 -0.05
N LYS A 144 -5.32 -6.92 -0.13
CA LYS A 144 -4.02 -7.58 0.07
C LYS A 144 -3.94 -8.22 1.46
N SER A 145 -4.32 -7.47 2.50
CA SER A 145 -4.26 -7.96 3.89
C SER A 145 -5.16 -9.17 4.11
N ALA A 146 -6.36 -9.19 3.51
CA ALA A 146 -7.25 -10.34 3.56
C ALA A 146 -6.63 -11.58 2.88
N LEU A 147 -6.07 -11.42 1.68
CA LEU A 147 -5.39 -12.50 0.95
C LEU A 147 -4.17 -13.06 1.71
N LEU A 148 -3.39 -12.19 2.35
CA LEU A 148 -2.21 -12.58 3.12
C LEU A 148 -2.57 -13.27 4.45
N ALA A 149 -3.63 -12.81 5.13
CA ALA A 149 -4.03 -13.32 6.43
C ALA A 149 -4.36 -14.83 6.39
N ASP A 150 -4.97 -15.29 5.30
CA ASP A 150 -5.27 -16.71 5.10
C ASP A 150 -3.99 -17.58 5.07
N ALA A 151 -3.01 -17.19 4.26
CA ALA A 151 -1.73 -17.89 4.18
C ALA A 151 -0.91 -17.78 5.46
N ALA A 152 -0.92 -16.61 6.11
CA ALA A 152 -0.22 -16.36 7.37
C ALA A 152 -0.81 -17.22 8.51
N GLY A 153 -2.13 -17.43 8.54
CA GLY A 153 -2.80 -18.29 9.51
C GLY A 153 -2.28 -19.73 9.50
N GLN A 154 -1.87 -20.24 8.33
CA GLN A 154 -1.41 -21.61 8.15
C GLN A 154 0.05 -21.84 8.55
N VAL A 155 0.89 -20.79 8.55
CA VAL A 155 2.32 -20.85 8.94
C VAL A 155 2.59 -20.30 10.36
N GLY A 156 1.53 -19.89 11.04
CA GLY A 156 1.59 -19.12 12.28
C GLY A 156 1.54 -17.62 11.99
N MET A 157 0.43 -16.99 12.37
CA MET A 157 0.08 -15.61 12.00
C MET A 157 1.21 -14.61 12.26
N GLY A 158 1.82 -14.64 13.45
CA GLY A 158 2.93 -13.74 13.79
C GLY A 158 4.19 -13.97 12.96
N ARG A 159 4.53 -15.22 12.64
CA ARG A 159 5.71 -15.55 11.82
C ARG A 159 5.49 -15.16 10.36
N GLY A 160 4.33 -15.51 9.79
CA GLY A 160 3.98 -15.18 8.42
C GLY A 160 3.92 -13.66 8.18
N LEU A 161 3.23 -12.93 9.06
CA LEU A 161 3.16 -11.47 8.98
C LEU A 161 4.52 -10.81 9.24
N GLY A 162 5.33 -11.36 10.16
CA GLY A 162 6.68 -10.87 10.42
C GLY A 162 7.60 -10.95 9.21
N VAL A 163 7.63 -12.10 8.53
CA VAL A 163 8.42 -12.28 7.29
C VAL A 163 7.91 -11.35 6.18
N HIS A 164 6.59 -11.24 5.99
CA HIS A 164 6.04 -10.30 5.03
C HIS A 164 6.46 -8.86 5.35
N LYS A 165 6.36 -8.46 6.62
CA LYS A 165 6.69 -7.10 7.05
C LYS A 165 8.18 -6.79 6.94
N ALA A 166 9.06 -7.77 7.16
CA ALA A 166 10.49 -7.59 6.94
C ALA A 166 10.79 -7.30 5.45
N LEU A 167 10.19 -8.05 4.52
CA LEU A 167 10.33 -7.82 3.08
C LEU A 167 9.76 -6.45 2.66
N ASP A 168 8.62 -6.06 3.23
CA ASP A 168 8.00 -4.75 3.06
C ASP A 168 8.96 -3.62 3.47
N GLN A 169 9.58 -3.71 4.65
CA GLN A 169 10.55 -2.72 5.14
C GLN A 169 11.83 -2.67 4.30
N ILE A 170 12.32 -3.82 3.83
CA ILE A 170 13.47 -3.85 2.91
C ILE A 170 13.15 -3.04 1.64
N GLY A 171 11.96 -3.22 1.06
CA GLY A 171 11.54 -2.47 -0.12
C GLY A 171 11.39 -0.98 0.15
N ALA A 172 10.75 -0.66 1.28
CA ALA A 172 10.53 0.70 1.76
C ALA A 172 11.84 1.47 1.99
N PHE A 173 12.90 0.77 2.42
CA PHE A 173 14.26 1.32 2.57
C PHE A 173 15.01 1.38 1.24
N ALA A 174 14.94 0.34 0.41
CA ALA A 174 15.68 0.25 -0.85
C ALA A 174 15.18 1.23 -1.93
N GLY A 175 13.88 1.55 -1.97
CA GLY A 175 13.30 2.48 -2.93
C GLY A 175 13.92 3.88 -2.89
N PRO A 176 13.90 4.58 -1.75
CA PRO A 176 14.54 5.88 -1.59
C PRO A 176 16.04 5.86 -1.88
N LEU A 177 16.76 4.78 -1.55
CA LEU A 177 18.17 4.63 -1.92
C LEU A 177 18.39 4.52 -3.43
N LEU A 178 17.53 3.77 -4.13
CA LEU A 178 17.54 3.69 -5.59
C LEU A 178 17.31 5.08 -6.21
N VAL A 179 16.35 5.83 -5.69
CA VAL A 179 16.06 7.19 -6.15
C VAL A 179 17.22 8.13 -5.86
N ALA A 180 17.81 8.10 -4.65
CA ALA A 180 18.99 8.89 -4.31
C ALA A 180 20.17 8.60 -5.26
N GLY A 181 20.45 7.32 -5.52
CA GLY A 181 21.53 6.90 -6.42
C GLY A 181 21.33 7.43 -7.84
N MET A 182 20.10 7.35 -8.36
CA MET A 182 19.78 7.88 -9.68
C MET A 182 19.92 9.40 -9.74
N ILE A 183 19.37 10.12 -8.76
CA ILE A 183 19.46 11.60 -8.70
C ILE A 183 20.92 12.04 -8.59
N GLY A 184 21.73 11.35 -7.77
CA GLY A 184 23.16 11.60 -7.65
C GLY A 184 23.91 11.37 -8.96
N ALA A 185 23.62 10.26 -9.65
CA ALA A 185 24.22 9.94 -10.94
C ALA A 185 23.80 10.91 -12.07
N SER A 186 22.62 11.53 -11.95
CA SER A 186 22.12 12.52 -12.91
C SER A 186 22.31 13.97 -12.45
N ALA A 187 23.35 14.25 -11.67
CA ALA A 187 23.73 15.60 -11.25
C ALA A 187 22.58 16.41 -10.58
N GLY A 188 21.76 15.74 -9.75
CA GLY A 188 20.66 16.36 -9.01
C GLY A 188 19.31 16.34 -9.72
N ILE A 189 19.22 15.86 -10.96
CA ILE A 189 17.97 15.81 -11.72
C ILE A 189 17.02 14.74 -11.14
N ILE A 190 15.77 15.11 -10.87
CA ILE A 190 14.78 14.25 -10.18
C ILE A 190 14.15 13.20 -11.10
N TRP A 191 13.82 13.55 -12.35
CA TRP A 191 13.01 12.70 -13.23
C TRP A 191 13.61 11.30 -13.49
N PRO A 192 14.94 11.08 -13.59
CA PRO A 192 15.51 9.74 -13.74
C PRO A 192 15.24 8.85 -12.53
N GLY A 193 15.24 9.44 -11.32
CA GLY A 193 14.88 8.75 -10.08
C GLY A 193 13.42 8.31 -10.05
N LEU A 194 12.51 9.05 -10.67
CA LEU A 194 11.11 8.62 -10.80
C LEU A 194 10.91 7.60 -11.92
N ALA A 195 11.61 7.78 -13.05
CA ALA A 195 11.53 6.88 -14.20
C ALA A 195 12.05 5.48 -13.87
N VAL A 196 13.15 5.36 -13.11
CA VAL A 196 13.73 4.06 -12.75
C VAL A 196 12.74 3.20 -11.95
N LEU A 197 11.80 3.82 -11.22
CA LEU A 197 10.79 3.11 -10.43
C LEU A 197 9.79 2.33 -11.31
N ALA A 198 9.77 2.57 -12.64
CA ALA A 198 9.04 1.70 -13.57
C ALA A 198 9.52 0.25 -13.51
N ILE A 199 10.81 0.02 -13.24
CA ILE A 199 11.40 -1.32 -13.17
C ILE A 199 10.82 -2.10 -11.97
N PRO A 200 10.97 -1.65 -10.71
CA PRO A 200 10.35 -2.35 -9.58
C PRO A 200 8.81 -2.34 -9.66
N GLY A 201 8.18 -1.34 -10.28
CA GLY A 201 6.74 -1.34 -10.55
C GLY A 201 6.30 -2.48 -11.48
N ALA A 202 7.00 -2.68 -12.59
CA ALA A 202 6.74 -3.79 -13.51
C ALA A 202 7.02 -5.14 -12.86
N VAL A 203 8.10 -5.24 -12.07
CA VAL A 203 8.43 -6.44 -11.29
C VAL A 203 7.31 -6.75 -10.29
N ALA A 204 6.82 -5.75 -9.55
CA ALA A 204 5.72 -5.93 -8.59
C ALA A 204 4.46 -6.46 -9.29
N MET A 205 4.09 -5.91 -10.45
CA MET A 205 2.95 -6.38 -11.23
C MET A 205 3.14 -7.79 -11.77
N GLY A 206 4.33 -8.12 -12.28
CA GLY A 206 4.67 -9.46 -12.75
C GLY A 206 4.60 -10.51 -11.63
N LEU A 207 5.19 -10.20 -10.47
CA LEU A 207 5.13 -11.03 -9.27
C LEU A 207 3.69 -11.18 -8.76
N LEU A 208 2.87 -10.14 -8.83
CA LEU A 208 1.48 -10.18 -8.40
C LEU A 208 0.65 -11.11 -9.30
N VAL A 209 0.83 -11.01 -10.62
CA VAL A 209 0.18 -11.91 -11.58
C VAL A 209 0.65 -13.35 -11.39
N LEU A 210 1.94 -13.56 -11.15
CA LEU A 210 2.48 -14.89 -10.84
C LEU A 210 1.87 -15.46 -9.56
N THR A 211 1.82 -14.67 -8.49
CA THR A 211 1.24 -15.08 -7.20
C THR A 211 -0.24 -15.42 -7.36
N ARG A 212 -0.99 -14.59 -8.10
CA ARG A 212 -2.41 -14.86 -8.43
C ARG A 212 -2.59 -16.18 -9.16
N ARG A 213 -1.76 -16.47 -10.17
CA ARG A 213 -1.86 -17.72 -10.96
C ARG A 213 -1.56 -18.98 -10.15
N ARG A 214 -0.89 -18.85 -9.00
CA ARG A 214 -0.43 -19.97 -8.16
C ARG A 214 -1.22 -20.10 -6.86
N MET A 215 -2.12 -19.17 -6.58
CA MET A 215 -3.06 -19.24 -5.47
C MET A 215 -4.45 -19.63 -5.98
N PRO A 216 -5.09 -20.65 -5.41
CA PRO A 216 -6.50 -20.91 -5.61
C PRO A 216 -7.35 -19.67 -5.28
N ASP A 217 -8.42 -19.42 -6.05
CA ASP A 217 -9.31 -18.29 -5.79
C ASP A 217 -9.89 -18.38 -4.37
N PRO A 218 -9.77 -17.34 -3.53
CA PRO A 218 -10.33 -17.32 -2.17
C PRO A 218 -11.84 -17.60 -2.15
N ASP A 219 -12.55 -17.16 -3.19
CA ASP A 219 -13.98 -17.42 -3.39
C ASP A 219 -14.28 -18.92 -3.48
N ARG A 220 -13.39 -19.70 -4.13
CA ARG A 220 -13.53 -21.16 -4.26
C ARG A 220 -13.32 -21.86 -2.92
N LEU A 221 -12.37 -21.38 -2.11
CA LEU A 221 -12.10 -21.89 -0.76
C LEU A 221 -13.25 -21.60 0.21
N ALA A 222 -13.80 -20.38 0.21
CA ALA A 222 -14.96 -20.04 1.03
C ALA A 222 -16.20 -20.89 0.68
N THR A 223 -16.46 -21.12 -0.61
CA THR A 223 -17.53 -22.03 -1.05
C THR A 223 -17.24 -23.51 -0.75
N ALA A 224 -15.98 -23.95 -0.83
CA ALA A 224 -15.59 -25.35 -0.59
C ALA A 224 -15.57 -25.74 0.91
N VAL A 225 -15.44 -24.75 1.81
CA VAL A 225 -15.47 -24.95 3.27
C VAL A 225 -16.90 -24.85 3.83
N GLY A 226 -17.91 -24.54 3.00
CA GLY A 226 -19.27 -24.31 3.48
C GLY A 226 -19.37 -23.12 4.43
N ALA A 227 -18.32 -22.28 4.49
CA ALA A 227 -18.30 -21.04 5.23
C ALA A 227 -19.20 -20.06 4.48
N SER A 228 -20.49 -20.11 4.79
CA SER A 228 -21.40 -19.04 4.41
C SER A 228 -20.76 -17.73 4.90
N PRO A 229 -20.54 -16.72 4.02
CA PRO A 229 -20.19 -15.39 4.48
C PRO A 229 -21.19 -15.02 5.57
N PRO A 230 -20.78 -14.47 6.72
CA PRO A 230 -21.69 -14.17 7.81
C PRO A 230 -22.90 -13.44 7.21
N ALA A 231 -24.07 -14.04 7.39
CA ALA A 231 -25.34 -13.58 6.84
C ALA A 231 -25.79 -12.31 7.58
N VAL A 232 -24.96 -11.28 7.59
CA VAL A 232 -25.41 -9.96 7.97
C VAL A 232 -26.26 -9.48 6.78
N GLY A 233 -27.57 -9.48 6.94
CA GLY A 233 -28.57 -8.67 6.23
C GLY A 233 -28.54 -8.64 4.69
N ARG A 234 -28.52 -9.78 3.99
CA ARG A 234 -28.54 -9.83 2.52
C ARG A 234 -29.83 -9.23 1.90
N THR A 235 -30.90 -9.05 2.68
CA THR A 235 -32.23 -8.63 2.22
C THR A 235 -32.54 -7.12 2.26
N GLU A 236 -31.86 -6.30 3.06
CA GLU A 236 -32.15 -4.83 3.12
C GLU A 236 -31.23 -3.97 2.24
N ARG A 237 -30.43 -4.61 1.39
CA ARG A 237 -29.11 -4.11 1.02
C ARG A 237 -28.97 -3.60 -0.41
N ALA A 238 -30.04 -3.60 -1.21
CA ALA A 238 -29.98 -3.31 -2.64
C ALA A 238 -30.26 -1.82 -3.01
N GLY A 239 -30.90 -1.03 -2.13
CA GLY A 239 -31.40 0.31 -2.50
C GLY A 239 -30.58 1.54 -2.06
N ALA A 240 -29.72 1.44 -1.04
CA ALA A 240 -29.01 2.62 -0.52
C ALA A 240 -27.95 3.14 -1.50
N SER A 241 -27.79 4.46 -1.61
CA SER A 241 -26.71 5.08 -2.37
C SER A 241 -25.35 4.81 -1.72
N MET A 242 -24.25 4.90 -2.49
CA MET A 242 -22.89 4.75 -1.94
C MET A 242 -22.65 5.72 -0.77
N ALA A 243 -23.18 6.94 -0.86
CA ALA A 243 -23.06 7.96 0.17
C ALA A 243 -23.75 7.56 1.49
N GLU A 244 -25.00 7.08 1.43
CA GLU A 244 -25.73 6.62 2.63
C GLU A 244 -25.06 5.41 3.30
N ARG A 245 -24.43 4.55 2.49
CA ARG A 245 -23.73 3.37 3.00
C ARG A 245 -22.44 3.73 3.70
N VAL A 246 -21.67 4.66 3.12
CA VAL A 246 -20.51 5.25 3.78
C VAL A 246 -20.96 5.91 5.07
N GLN A 247 -21.99 6.76 5.05
CA GLN A 247 -22.50 7.43 6.24
C GLN A 247 -22.89 6.45 7.37
N ARG A 248 -23.55 5.33 7.06
CA ARG A 248 -23.87 4.29 8.06
C ARG A 248 -22.64 3.57 8.60
N LEU A 249 -21.63 3.35 7.76
CA LEU A 249 -20.33 2.79 8.18
C LEU A 249 -19.65 3.72 9.19
N TRP A 250 -19.66 5.03 8.94
CA TRP A 250 -19.08 6.04 9.83
C TRP A 250 -19.88 6.20 11.13
N MET A 251 -21.21 6.17 11.05
CA MET A 251 -22.11 6.27 12.20
C MET A 251 -22.19 4.99 13.05
N GLY A 252 -21.80 3.84 12.49
CA GLY A 252 -21.80 2.54 13.17
C GLY A 252 -20.48 2.18 13.85
N LEU A 253 -19.49 3.08 13.86
CA LEU A 253 -18.19 2.82 14.50
C LEU A 253 -18.33 2.77 16.04
N PRO A 254 -17.77 1.77 16.73
CA PRO A 254 -17.83 1.68 18.18
C PRO A 254 -17.24 2.92 18.86
N ALA A 255 -17.88 3.41 19.93
CA ALA A 255 -17.35 4.55 20.71
C ALA A 255 -15.88 4.37 21.19
N PRO A 256 -15.41 3.16 21.55
CA PRO A 256 -13.98 2.93 21.82
C PRO A 256 -13.08 3.22 20.63
N PHE A 257 -13.49 2.85 19.41
CA PHE A 257 -12.73 3.14 18.20
C PHE A 257 -12.67 4.64 17.94
N LEU A 258 -13.79 5.36 18.08
CA LEU A 258 -13.82 6.82 17.88
C LEU A 258 -12.93 7.55 18.89
N ARG A 259 -12.91 7.11 20.16
CA ARG A 259 -12.00 7.67 21.17
C ARG A 259 -10.54 7.40 20.85
N LEU A 260 -10.21 6.18 20.41
CA LEU A 260 -8.86 5.84 19.95
C LEU A 260 -8.46 6.69 18.74
N ALA A 261 -9.33 6.77 17.73
CA ALA A 261 -9.08 7.56 16.52
C ALA A 261 -8.88 9.05 16.85
N LEU A 262 -9.69 9.61 17.74
CA LEU A 262 -9.54 10.98 18.21
C LEU A 262 -8.21 11.16 18.96
N GLY A 263 -7.87 10.25 19.88
CA GLY A 263 -6.61 10.28 20.61
C GLY A 263 -5.39 10.23 19.68
N THR A 264 -5.37 9.27 18.75
CA THR A 264 -4.29 9.17 17.75
C THR A 264 -4.23 10.44 16.88
N SER A 265 -5.38 10.97 16.46
CA SER A 265 -5.43 12.20 15.66
C SER A 265 -4.80 13.37 16.41
N MET A 266 -5.12 13.53 17.70
CA MET A 266 -4.52 14.58 18.56
C MET A 266 -3.02 14.38 18.76
N CYS A 267 -2.55 13.14 18.99
CA CYS A 267 -1.13 12.85 19.13
C CYS A 267 -0.33 13.11 17.84
N THR A 268 -0.98 13.00 16.68
CA THR A 268 -0.36 13.26 15.37
C THR A 268 -0.64 14.65 14.81
N ALA A 269 -1.43 15.46 15.52
CA ALA A 269 -1.82 16.80 15.07
C ALA A 269 -0.57 17.69 14.98
N GLY A 270 -0.43 18.41 13.88
CA GLY A 270 0.72 19.29 13.63
C GLY A 270 1.99 18.56 13.19
N LEU A 271 1.97 17.24 13.01
CA LEU A 271 3.09 16.55 12.38
C LEU A 271 3.26 16.99 10.94
N VAL A 272 4.49 17.38 10.60
CA VAL A 272 4.85 17.81 9.26
C VAL A 272 5.10 16.60 8.39
N THR A 273 4.43 16.55 7.22
CA THR A 273 4.67 15.49 6.24
C THR A 273 6.08 15.58 5.67
N PHE A 274 6.68 14.43 5.34
CA PHE A 274 8.02 14.42 4.76
C PHE A 274 8.10 15.21 3.43
N GLY A 275 7.01 15.25 2.65
CA GLY A 275 6.94 16.09 1.46
C GLY A 275 7.22 17.57 1.76
N LEU A 276 6.66 18.10 2.85
CA LEU A 276 6.90 19.49 3.26
C LEU A 276 8.30 19.69 3.85
N ILE A 277 8.82 18.70 4.59
CA ILE A 277 10.21 18.71 5.10
C ILE A 277 11.20 18.76 3.92
N GLY A 278 11.07 17.83 2.96
CA GLY A 278 11.94 17.76 1.79
C GLY A 278 11.85 19.01 0.91
N PHE A 279 10.66 19.63 0.79
CA PHE A 279 10.48 20.91 0.11
C PHE A 279 11.35 22.01 0.76
N HIS A 280 11.27 22.18 2.08
CA HIS A 280 12.01 23.23 2.77
C HIS A 280 13.52 22.96 2.81
N LEU A 281 13.95 21.71 2.93
CA LEU A 281 15.38 21.35 2.93
C LEU A 281 16.06 21.72 1.61
N VAL A 282 15.36 21.57 0.47
CA VAL A 282 15.89 21.97 -0.84
C VAL A 282 15.75 23.48 -1.05
N GLN A 283 14.61 24.09 -0.69
CA GLN A 283 14.44 25.54 -0.87
C GLN A 283 15.40 26.39 -0.03
N ALA A 284 15.74 25.92 1.18
CA ALA A 284 16.68 26.60 2.06
C ALA A 284 18.14 26.22 1.78
N ASP A 285 18.39 25.45 0.72
CA ASP A 285 19.71 24.97 0.30
C ASP A 285 20.51 24.26 1.41
N LEU A 286 19.78 23.56 2.30
CA LEU A 286 20.35 22.87 3.46
C LEU A 286 20.90 21.49 3.08
N ILE A 287 20.27 20.83 2.11
CA ILE A 287 20.64 19.50 1.65
C ILE A 287 20.46 19.43 0.13
N ALA A 288 21.48 18.90 -0.56
CA ALA A 288 21.39 18.63 -2.00
C ALA A 288 20.21 17.72 -2.33
N THR A 289 19.64 17.86 -3.54
CA THR A 289 18.46 17.09 -3.95
C THR A 289 18.62 15.57 -3.82
N ALA A 290 19.83 15.04 -4.07
CA ALA A 290 20.15 13.62 -3.89
C ALA A 290 20.21 13.17 -2.42
N GLY A 291 20.42 14.10 -1.48
CA GLY A 291 20.46 13.84 -0.05
C GLY A 291 19.06 13.69 0.58
N ILE A 292 18.01 14.24 -0.04
CA ILE A 292 16.64 14.14 0.49
C ILE A 292 16.16 12.69 0.58
N PRO A 293 16.31 11.84 -0.45
CA PRO A 293 15.89 10.45 -0.35
C PRO A 293 16.80 9.59 0.53
N LEU A 294 18.07 9.98 0.71
CA LEU A 294 18.95 9.36 1.70
C LEU A 294 18.48 9.63 3.13
N LEU A 295 18.09 10.87 3.43
CA LEU A 295 17.51 11.23 4.72
C LEU A 295 16.21 10.45 4.97
N TYR A 296 15.37 10.32 3.94
CA TYR A 296 14.16 9.50 4.02
C TYR A 296 14.48 8.03 4.30
N ALA A 297 15.44 7.44 3.57
CA ALA A 297 15.90 6.07 3.79
C ALA A 297 16.43 5.89 5.22
N ALA A 298 17.23 6.83 5.72
CA ALA A 298 17.77 6.78 7.08
C ALA A 298 16.65 6.78 8.14
N ALA A 299 15.62 7.62 7.96
CA ALA A 299 14.45 7.64 8.84
C ALA A 299 13.69 6.31 8.80
N MET A 300 13.51 5.71 7.62
CA MET A 300 12.88 4.39 7.47
C MET A 300 13.71 3.28 8.12
N GLY A 301 15.03 3.30 7.95
CA GLY A 301 15.95 2.34 8.57
C GLY A 301 15.92 2.43 10.09
N ALA A 302 15.94 3.64 10.66
CA ALA A 302 15.80 3.84 12.10
C ALA A 302 14.46 3.29 12.62
N GLY A 303 13.36 3.57 11.91
CA GLY A 303 12.04 3.06 12.26
C GLY A 303 11.85 1.54 12.08
N ALA A 304 12.72 0.88 11.31
CA ALA A 304 12.69 -0.57 11.15
C ALA A 304 13.44 -1.32 12.26
N ILE A 305 14.36 -0.64 12.97
CA ILE A 305 15.19 -1.22 14.04
C ILE A 305 14.59 -0.94 15.44
N ALA A 306 13.89 0.18 15.60
CA ALA A 306 13.22 0.59 16.84
C ALA A 306 11.96 -0.24 17.14
#